data_AF-A0A1X2ZMN5-F1
#
_entry.id   AF-A0A1X2ZMN5-F1
#
_cell.length_a   1.000
_cell.length_b   1.000
_cell.length_c   1.000
_cell.angle_alpha   90.00
_cell.angle_beta   90.00
_cell.angle_gamma   90.00
#
_symmetry.space_group_name_H-M   'P 1'
#
loop_
_entity.id
_entity.type
_entity.pdbx_description
1 polymer ?
#
loop_
_entity_poly.entity_id
_entity_poly.type
_entity_poly.pdbx_seq_one_letter_code
_entity_poly.pdbx_strand_id
1 'polypeptide(L)'
;MKQRATLDEQINTLVSHGVTFDLMDEEKARRFLSNNSYFFKIKSYENNYRKTIDESGGYVYDNLDFGHLVELSLVDFALSRLVWSMCSSIEHSIKVRFNQLIMKDQNPDIADICVRRCFSGNLPTMHDNPYTDDMKTGLQGDFALWNLWELLGFNDQLTLFNTYWRYRHNENHPYQHLLFIVRKMRNAVSHGNCLLTDMSRPSPHKKDTGRSDIEITKAAMRLCDKPRKTGSKTRSFQQSLDRLVAHNYACVLLCHLEFVDSPRALIHSCHEVQSFLDRMNQRRALYFGVAGGAREPRNILIDSTLSQSRRYPEATSRKPASKPTNSTPKTPTAAGNRSRSKKSGNASTDANGK
;
A
#
# COMPACT_ATOMS: atom_id res chain seq x y z
N MET A 1 1.28 -35.62 -15.34
CA MET A 1 2.08 -35.30 -14.13
C MET A 1 3.16 -34.31 -14.52
N LYS A 2 3.36 -33.22 -13.76
CA LYS A 2 4.53 -32.34 -13.97
C LYS A 2 5.69 -32.88 -13.13
N GLN A 3 6.84 -33.13 -13.76
CA GLN A 3 8.04 -33.58 -13.06
C GLN A 3 8.74 -32.39 -12.37
N ARG A 4 9.47 -32.66 -11.27
CA ARG A 4 10.26 -31.63 -10.59
C ARG A 4 11.49 -31.29 -11.42
N ALA A 5 11.80 -30.00 -11.55
CA ALA A 5 13.01 -29.56 -12.24
C ALA A 5 14.24 -29.67 -11.32
N THR A 6 15.34 -30.23 -11.82
CA THR A 6 16.64 -30.22 -11.13
C THR A 6 17.24 -28.81 -11.14
N LEU A 7 18.27 -28.59 -10.32
CA LEU A 7 18.97 -27.31 -10.31
C LEU A 7 19.65 -27.01 -11.66
N ASP A 8 20.19 -28.03 -12.32
CA ASP A 8 20.76 -27.91 -13.66
C ASP A 8 19.71 -27.50 -14.68
N GLU A 9 18.52 -28.11 -14.65
CA GLU A 9 17.42 -27.74 -15.54
C GLU A 9 16.93 -26.30 -15.31
N GLN A 10 16.93 -25.84 -14.05
CA GLN A 10 16.60 -24.46 -13.71
C GLN A 10 17.62 -23.47 -14.28
N ILE A 11 18.93 -23.75 -14.13
CA ILE A 11 20.00 -22.92 -14.69
C ILE A 11 19.94 -22.93 -16.23
N ASN A 12 19.81 -24.11 -16.84
CA ASN A 12 19.70 -24.25 -18.30
C ASN A 12 18.49 -23.50 -18.86
N THR A 13 17.37 -23.47 -18.13
CA THR A 13 16.20 -22.66 -18.51
C THR A 13 16.55 -21.17 -18.55
N LEU A 14 17.28 -20.65 -17.57
CA LEU A 14 17.71 -19.25 -17.55
C LEU A 14 18.65 -18.94 -18.71
N VAL A 15 19.64 -19.80 -18.95
CA VAL A 15 20.57 -19.68 -20.10
C VAL A 15 19.80 -19.69 -21.43
N SER A 16 18.81 -20.57 -21.58
CA SER A 16 18.00 -20.67 -22.81
C SER A 16 17.16 -19.41 -23.09
N HIS A 17 16.81 -18.65 -22.05
CA HIS A 17 16.13 -17.36 -22.19
C HIS A 17 17.11 -16.18 -22.28
N GLY A 18 18.42 -16.42 -22.47
CA GLY A 18 19.44 -15.38 -22.60
C GLY A 18 19.84 -14.69 -21.29
N VAL A 19 19.59 -15.32 -20.13
CA VAL A 19 20.09 -14.81 -18.86
C VAL A 19 21.57 -15.14 -18.72
N THR A 20 22.41 -14.12 -18.50
CA THR A 20 23.85 -14.27 -18.30
C THR A 20 24.24 -14.42 -16.82
N PHE A 21 25.48 -14.85 -16.57
CA PHE A 21 26.06 -15.11 -15.24
C PHE A 21 27.40 -14.36 -15.06
N ASP A 22 27.49 -13.16 -15.63
CA ASP A 22 28.67 -12.28 -15.60
C ASP A 22 28.79 -11.50 -14.28
N LEU A 23 27.68 -11.01 -13.72
CA LEU A 23 27.66 -10.29 -12.43
C LEU A 23 27.56 -11.26 -11.25
N MET A 24 26.86 -12.37 -11.44
CA MET A 24 26.80 -13.48 -10.50
C MET A 24 27.05 -14.78 -11.24
N ASP A 25 28.20 -15.40 -10.98
CA ASP A 25 28.57 -16.69 -11.56
C ASP A 25 27.58 -17.82 -11.22
N GLU A 26 27.60 -18.88 -12.03
CA GLU A 26 26.69 -20.01 -11.90
C GLU A 26 26.79 -20.72 -10.55
N GLU A 27 27.98 -20.81 -9.96
CA GLU A 27 28.17 -21.46 -8.65
C GLU A 27 27.43 -20.68 -7.56
N LYS A 28 27.56 -19.36 -7.54
CA LYS A 28 26.79 -18.48 -6.64
C LYS A 28 25.30 -18.56 -6.93
N ALA A 29 24.90 -18.62 -8.20
CA ALA A 29 23.50 -18.75 -8.58
C ALA A 29 22.87 -20.06 -8.07
N ARG A 30 23.58 -21.17 -8.24
CA ARG A 30 23.21 -22.50 -7.72
C ARG A 30 23.04 -22.50 -6.21
N ARG A 31 24.00 -21.92 -5.49
CA ARG A 31 23.91 -21.77 -4.04
C ARG A 31 22.72 -20.91 -3.63
N PHE A 32 22.45 -19.82 -4.35
CA PHE A 32 21.33 -18.93 -4.07
C PHE A 32 19.96 -19.62 -4.25
N LEU A 33 19.78 -20.37 -5.35
CA LEU A 33 18.55 -21.13 -5.62
C LEU A 33 18.36 -22.35 -4.69
N SER A 34 19.41 -22.79 -4.02
CA SER A 34 19.36 -23.91 -3.08
C SER A 34 19.07 -23.44 -1.65
N ASN A 35 19.66 -22.31 -1.23
CA ASN A 35 19.72 -21.93 0.18
C ASN A 35 19.00 -20.62 0.51
N ASN A 36 18.82 -19.72 -0.46
CA ASN A 36 18.36 -18.35 -0.20
C ASN A 36 16.97 -18.06 -0.79
N SER A 37 16.63 -18.69 -1.92
CA SER A 37 15.36 -18.49 -2.62
C SER A 37 15.03 -19.71 -3.46
N TYR A 38 13.94 -19.66 -4.22
CA TYR A 38 13.52 -20.70 -5.15
C TYR A 38 13.26 -20.14 -6.54
N PHE A 39 13.38 -21.00 -7.56
CA PHE A 39 13.36 -20.63 -8.97
C PHE A 39 12.19 -19.72 -9.36
N PHE A 40 10.96 -20.09 -9.04
CA PHE A 40 9.78 -19.32 -9.42
C PHE A 40 9.73 -17.91 -8.82
N LYS A 41 10.30 -17.73 -7.62
CA LYS A 41 10.41 -16.40 -7.00
C LYS A 41 11.37 -15.53 -7.81
N ILE A 42 12.55 -16.05 -8.12
CA ILE A 42 13.56 -15.31 -8.88
C ILE A 42 13.11 -15.04 -10.30
N LYS A 43 12.53 -16.05 -10.95
CA LYS A 43 11.94 -15.92 -12.28
C LYS A 43 10.89 -14.82 -12.33
N SER A 44 10.07 -14.63 -11.30
CA SER A 44 9.01 -13.60 -11.31
C SER A 44 9.52 -12.18 -11.61
N TYR A 45 10.77 -11.87 -11.24
CA TYR A 45 11.38 -10.56 -11.44
C TYR A 45 11.82 -10.29 -12.89
N GLU A 46 11.87 -11.32 -13.75
CA GLU A 46 12.22 -11.21 -15.17
C GLU A 46 11.25 -10.30 -15.95
N ASN A 47 10.00 -10.19 -15.48
CA ASN A 47 8.96 -9.35 -16.09
C ASN A 47 9.33 -7.86 -16.14
N ASN A 48 10.33 -7.44 -15.37
CA ASN A 48 10.81 -6.07 -15.37
C ASN A 48 11.81 -5.77 -16.50
N TYR A 49 12.24 -6.77 -17.26
CA TYR A 49 13.30 -6.65 -18.28
C TYR A 49 12.74 -6.83 -19.69
N ARG A 50 13.36 -6.14 -20.65
CA ARG A 50 12.97 -6.23 -22.05
C ARG A 50 13.32 -7.61 -22.60
N LYS A 51 12.44 -8.15 -23.42
CA LYS A 51 12.64 -9.40 -24.14
C LYS A 51 12.37 -9.20 -25.63
N THR A 52 13.15 -9.88 -26.44
CA THR A 52 12.93 -10.01 -27.87
C THR A 52 12.14 -11.30 -28.10
N ILE A 53 11.04 -11.20 -28.85
CA ILE A 53 10.18 -12.35 -29.19
C ILE A 53 10.59 -12.82 -30.58
N ASP A 54 10.85 -14.11 -30.73
CA ASP A 54 11.15 -14.71 -32.02
C ASP A 54 9.87 -15.01 -32.83
N GLU A 55 10.04 -15.31 -34.12
CA GLU A 55 8.92 -15.62 -35.03
C GLU A 55 8.15 -16.90 -34.63
N SER A 56 8.78 -17.79 -33.86
CA SER A 56 8.19 -19.03 -33.35
C SER A 56 7.43 -18.86 -32.03
N GLY A 57 7.44 -17.65 -31.45
CA GLY A 57 6.80 -17.33 -30.17
C GLY A 57 7.67 -17.59 -28.93
N GLY A 58 8.92 -18.00 -29.10
CA GLY A 58 9.94 -18.02 -28.05
C GLY A 58 10.43 -16.61 -27.71
N TYR A 59 11.19 -16.48 -26.63
CA TYR A 59 11.72 -15.18 -26.20
C TYR A 59 13.09 -15.29 -25.55
N VAL A 60 13.87 -14.22 -25.71
CA VAL A 60 15.19 -14.06 -25.11
C VAL A 60 15.27 -12.68 -24.46
N TYR A 61 15.82 -12.59 -23.26
CA TYR A 61 15.99 -11.32 -22.55
C TYR A 61 17.20 -10.55 -23.08
N ASP A 62 17.04 -9.23 -23.15
CA ASP A 62 18.12 -8.36 -23.59
C ASP A 62 18.93 -7.88 -22.38
N ASN A 63 20.22 -8.24 -22.31
CA ASN A 63 21.17 -7.80 -21.28
C ASN A 63 20.72 -8.09 -19.83
N LEU A 64 20.07 -9.23 -19.60
CA LEU A 64 19.65 -9.68 -18.27
C LEU A 64 20.67 -10.65 -17.67
N ASP A 65 21.31 -10.24 -16.58
CA ASP A 65 22.13 -11.13 -15.75
C ASP A 65 21.34 -11.66 -14.54
N PHE A 66 21.61 -12.89 -14.10
CA PHE A 66 21.03 -13.51 -12.91
C PHE A 66 21.19 -12.65 -11.65
N GLY A 67 22.32 -11.97 -11.51
CA GLY A 67 22.61 -11.03 -10.45
C GLY A 67 21.62 -9.87 -10.36
N HIS A 68 21.04 -9.41 -11.49
CA HIS A 68 19.99 -8.37 -11.44
C HIS A 68 18.71 -8.91 -10.81
N LEU A 69 18.32 -10.15 -11.12
CA LEU A 69 17.14 -10.78 -10.53
C LEU A 69 17.33 -10.97 -9.02
N VAL A 70 18.53 -11.41 -8.62
CA VAL A 70 18.89 -11.55 -7.20
C VAL A 70 18.85 -10.20 -6.50
N GLU A 71 19.48 -9.16 -7.05
CA GLU A 71 19.48 -7.84 -6.43
C GLU A 71 18.06 -7.28 -6.28
N LEU A 72 17.21 -7.43 -7.30
CA LEU A 72 15.81 -7.00 -7.23
C LEU A 72 15.03 -7.79 -6.16
N SER A 73 15.28 -9.09 -6.03
CA SER A 73 14.67 -9.93 -4.99
C SER A 73 15.03 -9.49 -3.57
N LEU A 74 16.27 -9.02 -3.36
CA LEU A 74 16.73 -8.54 -2.07
C LEU A 74 16.15 -7.16 -1.72
N VAL A 75 16.00 -6.28 -2.72
CA VAL A 75 15.31 -4.99 -2.55
C VAL A 75 13.82 -5.21 -2.27
N ASP A 76 13.18 -6.15 -2.96
CA ASP A 76 11.79 -6.55 -2.74
C ASP A 76 11.57 -7.12 -1.33
N PHE A 77 12.50 -7.93 -0.84
CA PHE A 77 12.48 -8.42 0.54
C PHE A 77 12.57 -7.28 1.57
N ALA A 78 13.49 -6.34 1.37
CA ALA A 78 13.62 -5.17 2.23
C ALA A 78 12.35 -4.31 2.24
N LEU A 79 11.75 -4.07 1.06
CA LEU A 79 10.47 -3.38 0.95
C LEU A 79 9.35 -4.12 1.68
N SER A 80 9.30 -5.45 1.54
CA SER A 80 8.28 -6.28 2.16
C SER A 80 8.34 -6.21 3.69
N ARG A 81 9.55 -6.19 4.26
CA ARG A 81 9.77 -6.00 5.71
C ARG A 81 9.26 -4.64 6.19
N LEU A 82 9.60 -3.57 5.46
CA LEU A 82 9.14 -2.21 5.76
C LEU A 82 7.62 -2.11 5.72
N VAL A 83 7.00 -2.59 4.63
CA VAL A 83 5.54 -2.57 4.46
C VAL A 83 4.85 -3.39 5.54
N TRP A 84 5.40 -4.55 5.90
CA TRP A 84 4.87 -5.39 6.98
C TRP A 84 4.84 -4.64 8.31
N SER A 85 5.96 -4.03 8.71
CA SER A 85 6.07 -3.24 9.94
C SER A 85 5.05 -2.10 9.99
N MET A 86 4.92 -1.34 8.90
CA MET A 86 3.95 -0.24 8.80
C MET A 86 2.50 -0.74 8.83
N CYS A 87 2.17 -1.81 8.10
CA CYS A 87 0.84 -2.38 8.11
C CYS A 87 0.45 -2.90 9.50
N SER A 88 1.39 -3.56 10.20
CA SER A 88 1.19 -4.02 11.57
C SER A 88 0.92 -2.85 12.53
N SER A 89 1.66 -1.74 12.38
CA SER A 89 1.46 -0.53 13.17
C SER A 89 0.11 0.14 12.90
N ILE A 90 -0.33 0.16 11.63
CA ILE A 90 -1.67 0.64 11.25
C ILE A 90 -2.75 -0.26 11.85
N GLU A 91 -2.63 -1.58 11.72
CA GLU A 91 -3.58 -2.57 12.26
C GLU A 91 -3.76 -2.36 13.78
N HIS A 92 -2.66 -2.30 14.53
CA HIS A 92 -2.71 -2.02 15.96
C HIS A 92 -3.36 -0.65 16.28
N SER A 93 -2.97 0.42 15.57
CA SER A 93 -3.49 1.75 15.85
C SER A 93 -4.99 1.88 15.56
N ILE A 94 -5.50 1.16 14.56
CA ILE A 94 -6.94 1.07 14.28
C ILE A 94 -7.67 0.39 15.43
N LYS A 95 -7.15 -0.72 15.98
CA LYS A 95 -7.75 -1.37 17.16
C LYS A 95 -7.83 -0.40 18.34
N VAL A 96 -6.75 0.31 18.64
CA VAL A 96 -6.71 1.29 19.75
C VAL A 96 -7.70 2.43 19.51
N ARG A 97 -7.70 3.04 18.32
CA ARG A 97 -8.60 4.14 17.99
C ARG A 97 -10.05 3.70 18.01
N PHE A 98 -10.34 2.51 17.51
CA PHE A 98 -11.69 1.96 17.54
C PHE A 98 -12.15 1.66 18.96
N ASN A 99 -11.30 1.06 19.80
CA ASN A 99 -11.59 0.84 21.21
C ASN A 99 -11.91 2.17 21.93
N GLN A 100 -11.14 3.24 21.67
CA GLN A 100 -11.43 4.56 22.23
C GLN A 100 -12.76 5.16 21.76
N LEU A 101 -13.14 4.93 20.49
CA LEU A 101 -14.43 5.39 19.97
C LEU A 101 -15.59 4.69 20.67
N ILE A 102 -15.48 3.37 20.86
CA ILE A 102 -16.48 2.58 21.59
C ILE A 102 -16.59 3.04 23.05
N MET A 103 -15.46 3.21 23.74
CA MET A 103 -15.45 3.64 25.16
C MET A 103 -16.06 5.02 25.39
N LYS A 104 -15.96 5.92 24.40
CA LYS A 104 -16.47 7.31 24.50
C LYS A 104 -17.90 7.45 23.98
N ASP A 105 -18.46 6.38 23.45
CA ASP A 105 -19.79 6.40 22.88
C ASP A 105 -20.85 6.50 23.99
N GLN A 106 -21.90 7.29 23.76
CA GLN A 106 -23.02 7.44 24.69
C GLN A 106 -23.99 6.25 24.67
N ASN A 107 -23.98 5.44 23.61
CA ASN A 107 -24.82 4.24 23.53
C ASN A 107 -24.07 3.04 24.13
N PRO A 108 -24.51 2.47 25.26
CA PRO A 108 -23.86 1.33 25.88
C PRO A 108 -23.85 0.09 24.99
N ASP A 109 -24.86 -0.06 24.12
CA ASP A 109 -25.05 -1.25 23.28
C ASP A 109 -24.31 -1.15 21.94
N ILE A 110 -23.51 -0.10 21.72
CA ILE A 110 -22.88 0.15 20.42
C ILE A 110 -21.97 -1.01 19.99
N ALA A 111 -21.27 -1.64 20.94
CA ALA A 111 -20.37 -2.75 20.66
C ALA A 111 -21.14 -3.94 20.07
N ASP A 112 -22.23 -4.34 20.74
CA ASP A 112 -23.08 -5.45 20.30
C ASP A 112 -23.79 -5.16 18.99
N ILE A 113 -24.27 -3.93 18.79
CA ILE A 113 -24.85 -3.50 17.52
C ILE A 113 -23.84 -3.64 16.39
N CYS A 114 -22.58 -3.25 16.60
CA CYS A 114 -21.53 -3.36 15.59
C CYS A 114 -21.22 -4.83 15.27
N VAL A 115 -21.06 -5.69 16.27
CA VAL A 115 -20.80 -7.12 16.08
C VAL A 115 -21.95 -7.78 15.33
N ARG A 116 -23.20 -7.60 15.78
CA ARG A 116 -24.39 -8.18 15.14
C ARG A 116 -24.56 -7.72 13.70
N ARG A 117 -24.36 -6.43 13.41
CA ARG A 117 -24.46 -5.90 12.03
C ARG A 117 -23.34 -6.41 11.14
N CYS A 118 -22.11 -6.49 11.65
CA CYS A 118 -20.95 -6.94 10.88
C CYS A 118 -21.10 -8.39 10.42
N PHE A 119 -21.62 -9.27 11.29
CA PHE A 119 -21.75 -10.70 11.00
C PHE A 119 -23.18 -11.13 10.64
N SER A 120 -24.08 -10.17 10.39
CA SER A 120 -25.50 -10.44 10.09
C SER A 120 -26.19 -11.34 11.12
N GLY A 121 -25.83 -11.19 12.39
CA GLY A 121 -26.32 -12.00 13.50
C GLY A 121 -25.64 -13.37 13.67
N ASN A 122 -24.74 -13.77 12.78
CA ASN A 122 -23.97 -15.01 12.90
C ASN A 122 -22.72 -14.83 13.77
N LEU A 123 -22.12 -15.95 14.19
CA LEU A 123 -20.81 -15.93 14.83
C LEU A 123 -19.71 -15.59 13.82
N PRO A 124 -18.66 -14.83 14.23
CA PRO A 124 -17.49 -14.62 13.40
C PRO A 124 -16.83 -15.95 13.07
N THR A 125 -16.41 -16.14 11.81
CA THR A 125 -15.55 -17.26 11.45
C THR A 125 -14.11 -16.94 11.86
N MET A 126 -13.52 -17.79 12.70
CA MET A 126 -12.16 -17.63 13.21
C MET A 126 -11.30 -18.82 12.80
N HIS A 127 -10.08 -18.57 12.39
CA HIS A 127 -9.09 -19.63 12.17
C HIS A 127 -8.61 -20.20 13.50
N ASP A 128 -8.22 -21.47 13.49
CA ASP A 128 -7.59 -22.09 14.67
C ASP A 128 -6.21 -21.49 14.88
N ASN A 129 -5.92 -21.12 16.12
CA ASN A 129 -4.70 -20.43 16.46
C ASN A 129 -4.30 -20.82 17.90
N PRO A 130 -3.22 -21.60 18.08
CA PRO A 130 -2.83 -22.12 19.38
C PRO A 130 -2.51 -21.03 20.40
N TYR A 131 -2.25 -19.80 19.97
CA TYR A 131 -2.01 -18.65 20.86
C TYR A 131 -3.30 -18.00 21.39
N THR A 132 -4.46 -18.34 20.85
CA THR A 132 -5.77 -17.76 21.22
C THR A 132 -6.86 -18.81 21.46
N ASP A 133 -6.55 -20.10 21.35
CA ASP A 133 -7.55 -21.18 21.47
C ASP A 133 -8.16 -21.27 22.88
N ASP A 134 -7.38 -21.01 23.94
CA ASP A 134 -7.91 -20.97 25.31
C ASP A 134 -8.94 -19.86 25.49
N MET A 135 -8.68 -18.67 24.93
CA MET A 135 -9.61 -17.54 24.93
C MET A 135 -10.88 -17.88 24.14
N LYS A 136 -10.72 -18.43 22.93
CA LYS A 136 -11.84 -18.84 22.07
C LYS A 136 -12.72 -19.87 22.77
N THR A 137 -12.11 -20.87 23.41
CA THR A 137 -12.79 -21.96 24.12
C THR A 137 -13.50 -21.45 25.38
N GLY A 138 -12.84 -20.58 26.16
CA GLY A 138 -13.42 -20.01 27.38
C GLY A 138 -14.64 -19.11 27.13
N LEU A 139 -14.70 -18.45 25.97
CA LEU A 139 -15.81 -17.55 25.61
C LEU A 139 -17.03 -18.27 25.01
N GLN A 140 -16.88 -19.51 24.53
CA GLN A 140 -17.99 -20.36 24.03
C GLN A 140 -18.94 -19.67 23.02
N GLY A 141 -18.45 -18.73 22.23
CA GLY A 141 -19.24 -17.99 21.24
C GLY A 141 -19.84 -16.67 21.73
N ASP A 142 -19.75 -16.35 23.02
CA ASP A 142 -20.18 -15.07 23.59
C ASP A 142 -19.07 -14.01 23.44
N PHE A 143 -18.81 -13.61 22.19
CA PHE A 143 -17.72 -12.71 21.87
C PHE A 143 -18.11 -11.24 22.03
N ALA A 144 -17.63 -10.61 23.09
CA ALA A 144 -17.59 -9.15 23.17
C ALA A 144 -16.63 -8.56 22.11
N LEU A 145 -16.89 -7.32 21.69
CA LEU A 145 -16.12 -6.64 20.64
C LEU A 145 -14.61 -6.58 20.94
N TRP A 146 -14.20 -6.42 22.20
CA TRP A 146 -12.79 -6.38 22.57
C TRP A 146 -12.08 -7.73 22.50
N ASN A 147 -12.81 -8.83 22.70
CA ASN A 147 -12.27 -10.18 22.47
C ASN A 147 -11.91 -10.35 20.98
N LEU A 148 -12.71 -9.76 20.11
CA LEU A 148 -12.50 -9.81 18.65
C LEU A 148 -11.26 -9.04 18.18
N TRP A 149 -10.67 -8.16 19.00
CA TRP A 149 -9.38 -7.55 18.68
C TRP A 149 -8.27 -8.58 18.55
N GLU A 150 -8.30 -9.63 19.37
CA GLU A 150 -7.26 -10.67 19.39
C GLU A 150 -7.64 -11.86 18.51
N LEU A 151 -8.94 -12.12 18.34
CA LEU A 151 -9.43 -13.32 17.65
C LEU A 151 -9.60 -13.14 16.13
N LEU A 152 -9.79 -11.90 15.64
CA LEU A 152 -10.06 -11.65 14.23
C LEU A 152 -8.83 -11.22 13.44
N GLY A 153 -8.80 -11.59 12.17
CA GLY A 153 -7.84 -11.06 11.21
C GLY A 153 -8.14 -9.60 10.84
N PHE A 154 -7.14 -8.94 10.26
CA PHE A 154 -7.23 -7.52 9.91
C PHE A 154 -8.43 -7.16 9.02
N ASN A 155 -8.85 -8.06 8.14
CA ASN A 155 -10.01 -7.84 7.28
C ASN A 155 -11.28 -7.58 8.09
N ASP A 156 -11.54 -8.41 9.09
CA ASP A 156 -12.79 -8.38 9.84
C ASP A 156 -12.77 -7.23 10.84
N GLN A 157 -11.60 -6.91 11.39
CA GLN A 157 -11.38 -5.69 12.16
C GLN A 157 -11.72 -4.42 11.36
N LEU A 158 -11.29 -4.33 10.09
CA LEU A 158 -11.65 -3.22 9.22
C LEU A 158 -13.15 -3.20 8.91
N THR A 159 -13.78 -4.37 8.75
CA THR A 159 -15.23 -4.46 8.53
C THR A 159 -16.00 -3.96 9.75
N LEU A 160 -15.60 -4.35 10.96
CA LEU A 160 -16.18 -3.85 12.21
C LEU A 160 -16.01 -2.33 12.35
N PHE A 161 -14.80 -1.82 12.09
CA PHE A 161 -14.50 -0.39 12.16
C PHE A 161 -15.35 0.43 11.18
N ASN A 162 -15.48 -0.04 9.94
CA ASN A 162 -16.34 0.60 8.94
C ASN A 162 -17.84 0.49 9.30
N THR A 163 -18.25 -0.61 9.93
CA THR A 163 -19.64 -0.82 10.39
C THR A 163 -20.00 0.18 11.47
N TYR A 164 -19.12 0.38 12.46
CA TYR A 164 -19.27 1.44 13.47
C TYR A 164 -19.38 2.83 12.81
N TRP A 165 -18.47 3.15 11.88
CA TRP A 165 -18.48 4.46 11.21
C TRP A 165 -19.78 4.69 10.45
N ARG A 166 -20.25 3.71 9.69
CA ARG A 166 -21.52 3.77 8.96
C ARG A 166 -22.71 3.92 9.90
N TYR A 167 -22.71 3.22 11.04
CA TYR A 167 -23.76 3.34 12.04
C TYR A 167 -23.85 4.77 12.60
N ARG A 168 -22.70 5.40 12.89
CA ARG A 168 -22.65 6.71 13.52
C ARG A 168 -22.82 7.89 12.57
N HIS A 169 -22.27 7.78 11.37
CA HIS A 169 -22.15 8.91 10.44
C HIS A 169 -23.02 8.76 9.19
N ASN A 170 -23.66 7.59 9.00
CA ASN A 170 -24.45 7.27 7.80
C ASN A 170 -23.66 7.42 6.48
N GLU A 171 -22.35 7.23 6.55
CA GLU A 171 -21.43 7.31 5.41
C GLU A 171 -20.28 6.30 5.58
N ASN A 172 -19.49 6.11 4.54
CA ASN A 172 -18.29 5.27 4.60
C ASN A 172 -17.14 6.04 5.27
N HIS A 173 -16.22 5.31 5.93
CA HIS A 173 -15.04 5.94 6.52
C HIS A 173 -14.20 6.62 5.42
N PRO A 174 -13.73 7.87 5.59
CA PRO A 174 -13.00 8.61 4.55
C PRO A 174 -11.77 7.86 4.02
N TYR A 175 -11.12 7.09 4.89
CA TYR A 175 -9.95 6.27 4.56
C TYR A 175 -10.28 4.82 4.15
N GLN A 176 -11.54 4.44 3.95
CA GLN A 176 -11.93 3.04 3.67
C GLN A 176 -11.20 2.48 2.44
N HIS A 177 -11.09 3.25 1.35
CA HIS A 177 -10.38 2.82 0.15
C HIS A 177 -8.88 2.60 0.40
N LEU A 178 -8.25 3.51 1.14
CA LEU A 178 -6.85 3.42 1.54
C LEU A 178 -6.59 2.20 2.43
N LEU A 179 -7.44 1.97 3.45
CA LEU A 179 -7.33 0.83 4.34
C LEU A 179 -7.56 -0.51 3.62
N PHE A 180 -8.40 -0.53 2.59
CA PHE A 180 -8.51 -1.69 1.71
C PHE A 180 -7.19 -2.01 1.00
N ILE A 181 -6.47 -0.99 0.52
CA ILE A 181 -5.14 -1.15 -0.09
C ILE A 181 -4.12 -1.61 0.96
N VAL A 182 -4.12 -1.03 2.17
CA VAL A 182 -3.24 -1.46 3.28
C VAL A 182 -3.46 -2.95 3.57
N ARG A 183 -4.72 -3.40 3.67
CA ARG A 183 -5.05 -4.82 3.84
C ARG A 183 -4.47 -5.70 2.73
N LYS A 184 -4.58 -5.28 1.46
CA LYS A 184 -4.02 -6.01 0.32
C LYS A 184 -2.49 -6.09 0.40
N MET A 185 -1.82 -5.00 0.78
CA MET A 185 -0.36 -4.97 0.97
C MET A 185 0.08 -5.86 2.14
N ARG A 186 -0.61 -5.76 3.29
CA ARG A 186 -0.38 -6.59 4.48
C ARG A 186 -0.46 -8.08 4.16
N ASN A 187 -1.50 -8.50 3.43
CA ASN A 187 -1.66 -9.89 3.00
C ASN A 187 -0.58 -10.30 1.99
N ALA A 188 -0.23 -9.43 1.03
CA ALA A 188 0.80 -9.74 0.05
C ALA A 188 2.15 -10.03 0.74
N VAL A 189 2.58 -9.18 1.66
CA VAL A 189 3.87 -9.36 2.34
C VAL A 189 3.84 -10.51 3.36
N SER A 190 2.71 -10.78 4.02
CA SER A 190 2.59 -11.92 4.95
C SER A 190 2.66 -13.27 4.25
N HIS A 191 2.16 -13.35 3.02
CA HIS A 191 2.22 -14.57 2.19
C HIS A 191 3.51 -14.66 1.36
N GLY A 192 4.43 -13.71 1.50
CA GLY A 192 5.72 -13.72 0.79
C GLY A 192 5.62 -13.40 -0.71
N ASN A 193 4.52 -12.77 -1.16
CA ASN A 193 4.34 -12.33 -2.54
C ASN A 193 5.37 -11.27 -2.91
N CYS A 194 5.81 -11.29 -4.17
CA CYS A 194 6.84 -10.37 -4.66
C CYS A 194 6.19 -9.06 -5.12
N LEU A 195 6.45 -7.96 -4.41
CA LEU A 195 5.87 -6.65 -4.70
C LEU A 195 6.47 -6.02 -5.96
N LEU A 196 7.74 -6.30 -6.24
CA LEU A 196 8.49 -5.82 -7.40
C LEU A 196 8.46 -6.80 -8.58
N THR A 197 7.50 -7.74 -8.61
CA THR A 197 7.33 -8.69 -9.73
C THR A 197 7.24 -7.98 -11.07
N ASP A 198 6.50 -6.87 -11.13
CA ASP A 198 6.30 -6.10 -12.36
C ASP A 198 5.98 -4.65 -11.99
N MET A 199 6.98 -3.81 -12.20
CA MET A 199 6.97 -2.38 -11.86
C MET A 199 6.20 -1.54 -12.86
N SER A 200 5.82 -2.11 -14.01
CA SER A 200 5.05 -1.42 -15.03
C SER A 200 3.54 -1.46 -14.76
N ARG A 201 3.09 -2.35 -13.85
CA ARG A 201 1.66 -2.54 -13.56
C ARG A 201 1.01 -1.22 -13.17
N PRO A 202 -0.10 -0.83 -13.83
CA PRO A 202 -0.85 0.35 -13.42
C PRO A 202 -1.52 0.12 -12.05
N SER A 203 -1.69 1.21 -11.29
CA SER A 203 -2.53 1.21 -10.09
C SER A 203 -3.98 0.87 -10.45
N PRO A 204 -4.80 0.37 -9.50
CA PRO A 204 -6.20 0.04 -9.79
C PRO A 204 -6.97 1.23 -10.38
N HIS A 205 -6.81 2.42 -9.79
CA HIS A 205 -7.43 3.64 -10.29
C HIS A 205 -7.00 3.95 -11.74
N LYS A 206 -5.71 3.80 -12.04
CA LYS A 206 -5.17 4.04 -13.39
C LYS A 206 -5.69 3.04 -14.40
N LYS A 207 -5.77 1.77 -14.00
CA LYS A 207 -6.29 0.68 -14.84
C LYS A 207 -7.77 0.89 -15.17
N ASP A 208 -8.56 1.25 -14.17
CA ASP A 208 -10.03 1.30 -14.29
C ASP A 208 -10.50 2.60 -14.98
N THR A 209 -9.81 3.73 -14.74
CA THR A 209 -10.25 5.05 -15.24
C THR A 209 -9.38 5.63 -16.36
N GLY A 210 -8.19 5.07 -16.59
CA GLY A 210 -7.15 5.65 -17.46
C GLY A 210 -6.47 6.90 -16.87
N ARG A 211 -6.94 7.41 -15.74
CA ARG A 211 -6.47 8.67 -15.10
C ARG A 211 -5.64 8.39 -13.86
N SER A 212 -4.81 9.35 -13.47
CA SER A 212 -4.08 9.26 -12.21
C SER A 212 -4.99 9.52 -11.02
N ASP A 213 -4.70 8.88 -9.90
CA ASP A 213 -5.36 9.20 -8.64
C ASP A 213 -4.84 10.57 -8.12
N ILE A 214 -5.61 11.61 -8.39
CA ILE A 214 -5.25 13.00 -8.05
C ILE A 214 -5.24 13.20 -6.54
N GLU A 215 -6.08 12.50 -5.79
CA GLU A 215 -6.18 12.66 -4.34
C GLU A 215 -4.93 12.10 -3.65
N ILE A 216 -4.56 10.86 -4.00
CA ILE A 216 -3.34 10.23 -3.52
C ILE A 216 -2.11 11.00 -3.98
N THR A 217 -2.07 11.43 -5.24
CA THR A 217 -0.97 12.24 -5.77
C THR A 217 -0.79 13.53 -4.95
N LYS A 218 -1.88 14.28 -4.72
CA LYS A 218 -1.83 15.52 -3.92
C LYS A 218 -1.44 15.26 -2.48
N ALA A 219 -1.93 14.18 -1.86
CA ALA A 219 -1.60 13.83 -0.49
C ALA A 219 -0.11 13.46 -0.37
N ALA A 220 0.39 12.60 -1.24
CA ALA A 220 1.80 12.20 -1.28
C ALA A 220 2.73 13.38 -1.61
N MET A 221 2.33 14.30 -2.50
CA MET A 221 3.10 15.52 -2.78
C MET A 221 3.19 16.46 -1.57
N ARG A 222 2.09 16.60 -0.81
CA ARG A 222 2.07 17.39 0.43
C ARG A 222 3.00 16.80 1.48
N LEU A 223 3.07 15.47 1.59
CA LEU A 223 4.02 14.81 2.48
C LEU A 223 5.47 15.13 2.11
N CYS A 224 5.79 15.20 0.82
CA CYS A 224 7.16 15.46 0.37
C CYS A 224 7.56 16.95 0.37
N ASP A 225 6.82 17.83 1.05
CA ASP A 225 7.03 19.30 1.08
C ASP A 225 7.24 19.95 -0.30
N LYS A 226 6.62 19.40 -1.35
CA LYS A 226 6.76 19.98 -2.68
C LYS A 226 5.81 21.15 -2.82
N PRO A 227 6.31 22.40 -3.01
CA PRO A 227 5.44 23.50 -3.42
C PRO A 227 4.76 23.12 -4.74
N ARG A 228 3.56 23.65 -4.94
CA ARG A 228 2.70 23.48 -6.13
C ARG A 228 3.38 24.09 -7.37
N LYS A 229 4.49 23.52 -7.83
CA LYS A 229 5.18 23.92 -9.06
C LYS A 229 4.68 23.03 -10.19
N THR A 230 3.89 23.62 -11.07
CA THR A 230 3.51 23.08 -12.37
C THR A 230 4.78 22.94 -13.23
N GLY A 231 5.29 21.71 -13.38
CA GLY A 231 6.50 21.42 -14.15
C GLY A 231 6.75 19.92 -14.37
N SER A 232 7.74 19.58 -15.20
CA SER A 232 8.10 18.21 -15.61
C SER A 232 8.32 17.23 -14.43
N LYS A 233 8.89 17.70 -13.31
CA LYS A 233 9.13 16.89 -12.09
C LYS A 233 7.85 16.47 -11.36
N THR A 234 6.75 17.20 -11.53
CA THR A 234 5.44 16.83 -10.98
C THR A 234 4.81 15.73 -11.81
N ARG A 235 4.97 15.81 -13.15
CA ARG A 235 4.53 14.78 -14.08
C ARG A 235 5.25 13.44 -13.85
N SER A 236 6.56 13.45 -13.63
CA SER A 236 7.31 12.21 -13.35
C SER A 236 6.98 11.57 -12.00
N PHE A 237 6.70 12.38 -10.97
CA PHE A 237 6.20 11.87 -9.69
C PHE A 237 4.82 11.22 -9.83
N GLN A 238 3.92 11.88 -10.53
CA GLN A 238 2.58 11.36 -10.82
C GLN A 238 2.65 10.06 -11.65
N GLN A 239 3.47 10.01 -12.70
CA GLN A 239 3.71 8.78 -13.47
C GLN A 239 4.27 7.64 -12.62
N SER A 240 5.05 7.96 -11.57
CA SER A 240 5.52 6.95 -10.64
C SER A 240 4.36 6.41 -9.79
N LEU A 241 3.47 7.28 -9.30
CA LEU A 241 2.27 6.89 -8.54
C LEU A 241 1.16 6.26 -9.39
N ASP A 242 1.22 6.37 -10.71
CA ASP A 242 0.37 5.58 -11.62
C ASP A 242 0.76 4.09 -11.60
N ARG A 243 1.91 3.71 -11.02
CA ARG A 243 2.37 2.33 -10.88
C ARG A 243 1.86 1.70 -9.59
N LEU A 244 1.43 0.44 -9.66
CA LEU A 244 0.77 -0.31 -8.59
C LEU A 244 1.54 -0.28 -7.27
N VAL A 245 2.82 -0.68 -7.29
CA VAL A 245 3.62 -0.78 -6.06
C VAL A 245 3.86 0.58 -5.41
N ALA A 246 4.13 1.61 -6.23
CA ALA A 246 4.40 2.96 -5.74
C ALA A 246 3.14 3.59 -5.15
N HIS A 247 2.02 3.42 -5.85
CA HIS A 247 0.70 3.83 -5.39
C HIS A 247 0.38 3.20 -4.05
N ASN A 248 0.44 1.87 -3.97
CA ASN A 248 0.04 1.15 -2.77
C ASN A 248 0.97 1.42 -1.60
N TYR A 249 2.28 1.57 -1.84
CA TYR A 249 3.24 2.00 -0.82
C TYR A 249 2.92 3.43 -0.31
N ALA A 250 2.58 4.36 -1.21
CA ALA A 250 2.14 5.70 -0.80
C ALA A 250 0.85 5.65 0.04
N CYS A 251 -0.11 4.79 -0.30
CA CYS A 251 -1.32 4.58 0.51
C CYS A 251 -0.98 4.06 1.92
N VAL A 252 -0.06 3.09 2.03
CA VAL A 252 0.42 2.58 3.33
C VAL A 252 1.04 3.71 4.16
N LEU A 253 1.91 4.52 3.57
CA LEU A 253 2.53 5.65 4.25
C LEU A 253 1.50 6.70 4.72
N LEU A 254 0.52 7.02 3.86
CA LEU A 254 -0.56 7.95 4.19
C LEU A 254 -1.39 7.45 5.36
N CYS A 255 -1.78 6.17 5.35
CA CYS A 255 -2.48 5.54 6.48
C CYS A 255 -1.62 5.48 7.73
N HIS A 256 -0.34 5.14 7.61
CA HIS A 256 0.58 5.10 8.74
C HIS A 256 0.64 6.46 9.43
N LEU A 257 0.80 7.53 8.65
CA LEU A 257 0.81 8.89 9.17
C LEU A 257 -0.53 9.31 9.79
N GLU A 258 -1.65 8.89 9.21
CA GLU A 258 -2.98 9.23 9.74
C GLU A 258 -3.27 8.54 11.07
N PHE A 259 -3.04 7.22 11.13
CA PHE A 259 -3.51 6.39 12.24
C PHE A 259 -2.48 6.16 13.34
N VAL A 260 -1.17 6.21 13.03
CA VAL A 260 -0.13 5.92 14.02
C VAL A 260 0.26 7.20 14.75
N ASP A 261 -0.13 7.29 16.02
CA ASP A 261 0.10 8.47 16.87
C ASP A 261 1.32 8.35 17.80
N SER A 262 1.82 7.14 18.02
CA SER A 262 2.95 6.90 18.94
C SER A 262 4.24 7.53 18.40
N PRO A 263 4.87 8.49 19.13
CA PRO A 263 6.12 9.11 18.68
C PRO A 263 7.24 8.10 18.47
N ARG A 264 7.33 7.09 19.37
CA ARG A 264 8.32 6.02 19.24
C ARG A 264 8.10 5.18 17.98
N ALA A 265 6.85 4.84 17.67
CA ALA A 265 6.53 4.08 16.45
C ALA A 265 6.85 4.88 15.17
N LEU A 266 6.58 6.19 15.18
CA LEU A 266 6.92 7.09 14.07
C LEU A 266 8.44 7.22 13.88
N ILE A 267 9.21 7.39 14.96
CA ILE A 267 10.68 7.43 14.90
C ILE A 267 11.23 6.11 14.38
N HIS A 268 10.75 4.98 14.89
CA HIS A 268 11.15 3.65 14.41
C HIS A 268 10.87 3.50 12.90
N SER A 269 9.68 3.90 12.46
CA SER A 269 9.31 3.88 11.04
C SER A 269 10.24 4.74 10.19
N CYS A 270 10.68 5.91 10.66
CA CYS A 270 11.70 6.70 9.96
C CYS A 270 13.00 5.92 9.77
N HIS A 271 13.48 5.24 10.81
CA HIS A 271 14.69 4.42 10.73
C HIS A 271 14.52 3.25 9.76
N GLU A 272 13.38 2.58 9.76
CA GLU A 272 13.10 1.48 8.82
C GLU A 272 13.02 1.98 7.37
N VAL A 273 12.38 3.14 7.13
CA VAL A 273 12.39 3.76 5.80
C VAL A 273 13.82 4.09 5.40
N GLN A 274 14.62 4.70 6.28
CA GLN A 274 16.00 5.04 5.96
C GLN A 274 16.84 3.79 5.64
N SER A 275 16.71 2.73 6.44
CA SER A 275 17.38 1.45 6.20
C SER A 275 17.00 0.84 4.85
N PHE A 276 15.71 0.89 4.48
CA PHE A 276 15.26 0.47 3.15
C PHE A 276 15.88 1.33 2.05
N LEU A 277 15.92 2.65 2.21
CA LEU A 277 16.53 3.55 1.23
C LEU A 277 18.03 3.28 1.08
N ASP A 278 18.74 3.05 2.17
CA ASP A 278 20.17 2.72 2.15
C ASP A 278 20.41 1.40 1.42
N ARG A 279 19.62 0.36 1.74
CA ARG A 279 19.68 -0.94 1.05
C ARG A 279 19.42 -0.79 -0.45
N MET A 280 18.40 -0.02 -0.81
CA MET A 280 18.03 0.25 -2.20
C MET A 280 19.14 0.98 -2.97
N ASN A 281 19.96 1.77 -2.29
CA ASN A 281 21.02 2.58 -2.90
C ASN A 281 22.37 1.85 -2.98
N GLN A 282 22.61 0.88 -2.10
CA GLN A 282 23.90 0.21 -1.91
C GLN A 282 24.53 -0.29 -3.21
N ARG A 283 23.74 -0.87 -4.12
CA ARG A 283 24.22 -1.44 -5.39
C ARG A 283 23.50 -0.87 -6.62
N ARG A 284 22.87 0.30 -6.44
CA ARG A 284 22.00 0.90 -7.46
C ARG A 284 22.72 1.15 -8.78
N ALA A 285 23.94 1.70 -8.75
CA ALA A 285 24.69 1.99 -9.97
C ALA A 285 25.00 0.73 -10.77
N LEU A 286 25.29 -0.38 -10.09
CA LEU A 286 25.67 -1.64 -10.72
C LEU A 286 24.48 -2.38 -11.37
N TYR A 287 23.31 -2.38 -10.71
CA TYR A 287 22.17 -3.21 -11.16
C TYR A 287 21.00 -2.42 -11.78
N PHE A 288 20.83 -1.13 -11.47
CA PHE A 288 19.68 -0.33 -11.93
C PHE A 288 20.08 0.97 -12.64
N GLY A 289 21.30 1.45 -12.40
CA GLY A 289 21.85 2.68 -12.94
C GLY A 289 22.84 2.46 -14.08
N VAL A 290 23.68 3.46 -14.30
CA VAL A 290 24.68 3.48 -15.36
C VAL A 290 26.07 3.29 -14.74
N ALA A 291 26.49 2.03 -14.58
CA ALA A 291 27.89 1.68 -14.31
C ALA A 291 28.55 1.16 -15.60
N GLY A 292 29.85 1.40 -15.77
CA GLY A 292 30.65 0.77 -16.83
C GLY A 292 30.39 1.24 -18.27
N GLY A 293 29.96 2.49 -18.49
CA GLY A 293 29.84 3.06 -19.84
C GLY A 293 28.54 2.72 -20.60
N ALA A 294 27.54 2.15 -19.94
CA ALA A 294 26.21 1.96 -20.52
C ALA A 294 25.56 3.32 -20.89
N ARG A 295 24.84 3.41 -22.01
CA ARG A 295 24.23 4.68 -22.48
C ARG A 295 22.89 5.01 -21.80
N GLU A 296 22.18 4.02 -21.25
CA GLU A 296 20.86 4.20 -20.61
C GLU A 296 20.69 3.32 -19.36
N PRO A 297 19.87 3.74 -18.37
CA PRO A 297 19.57 2.92 -17.19
C PRO A 297 18.90 1.60 -17.59
N ARG A 298 19.43 0.46 -17.12
CA ARG A 298 18.91 -0.88 -17.46
C ARG A 298 17.45 -1.09 -17.03
N ASN A 299 16.97 -0.32 -16.05
CA ASN A 299 15.55 -0.29 -15.68
C ASN A 299 15.10 1.09 -15.18
N ILE A 300 14.74 1.97 -16.12
CA ILE A 300 14.26 3.34 -15.86
C ILE A 300 13.03 3.37 -14.93
N LEU A 301 12.17 2.35 -15.01
CA LEU A 301 10.95 2.27 -14.21
C LEU A 301 11.25 1.94 -12.74
N ILE A 302 12.15 0.99 -12.49
CA ILE A 302 12.64 0.69 -11.13
C ILE A 302 13.33 1.93 -10.56
N ASP A 303 14.31 2.48 -11.28
CA ASP A 303 15.11 3.61 -10.82
C ASP A 303 14.27 4.85 -10.50
N SER A 304 13.32 5.20 -11.38
CA SER A 304 12.41 6.34 -11.18
C SER A 304 11.45 6.13 -10.02
N THR A 305 10.86 4.92 -9.89
CA THR A 305 9.93 4.58 -8.79
C THR A 305 10.62 4.62 -7.44
N LEU A 306 11.77 3.96 -7.34
CA LEU A 306 12.59 3.88 -6.14
C LEU A 306 13.13 5.26 -5.72
N SER A 307 13.49 6.12 -6.69
CA SER A 307 13.95 7.48 -6.41
C SER A 307 12.86 8.39 -5.81
N GLN A 308 11.58 8.15 -6.10
CA GLN A 308 10.50 8.94 -5.49
C GLN A 308 10.19 8.49 -4.06
N SER A 309 10.40 7.22 -3.73
CA SER A 309 10.25 6.67 -2.37
C SER A 309 11.25 7.24 -1.36
N ARG A 310 12.34 7.88 -1.81
CA ARG A 310 13.34 8.55 -0.97
C ARG A 310 12.82 9.75 -0.16
N ARG A 311 11.63 10.28 -0.48
CA ARG A 311 11.18 11.62 -0.01
C ARG A 311 10.22 11.61 1.18
N TYR A 312 9.91 10.43 1.70
CA TYR A 312 8.99 10.25 2.83
C TYR A 312 9.58 10.42 4.26
N PRO A 313 10.89 10.22 4.52
CA PRO A 313 11.46 10.36 5.88
C PRO A 313 11.36 11.76 6.50
N GLU A 314 11.35 12.82 5.67
CA GLU A 314 11.31 14.21 6.15
C GLU A 314 9.93 14.62 6.72
N ALA A 315 8.86 13.93 6.30
CA ALA A 315 7.47 14.22 6.69
C ALA A 315 7.10 13.65 8.07
N THR A 316 7.51 12.41 8.35
CA THR A 316 7.27 11.71 9.62
C THR A 316 7.98 12.36 10.79
N SER A 317 9.16 12.94 10.56
CA SER A 317 9.97 13.64 11.58
C SER A 317 9.37 14.97 12.05
N ARG A 318 8.41 15.54 11.30
CA ARG A 318 7.78 16.85 11.60
C ARG A 318 6.42 16.76 12.29
N LYS A 319 5.74 15.61 12.24
CA LYS A 319 4.46 15.38 12.93
C LYS A 319 4.49 15.40 14.46
N PRO A 320 5.62 15.19 15.19
CA PRO A 320 5.60 15.28 16.65
C PRO A 320 5.23 16.68 17.19
N ALA A 321 5.33 17.73 16.36
CA ALA A 321 5.22 19.12 16.82
C ALA A 321 3.87 19.81 16.55
N SER A 322 2.89 19.18 15.87
CA SER A 322 1.72 19.92 15.35
C SER A 322 0.38 19.17 15.28
N LYS A 323 0.08 18.25 16.20
CA LYS A 323 -1.32 17.84 16.41
C LYS A 323 -1.95 18.67 17.53
N PRO A 324 -2.93 19.54 17.26
CA PRO A 324 -3.78 20.07 18.31
C PRO A 324 -4.61 18.90 18.86
N THR A 325 -4.54 18.71 20.17
CA THR A 325 -5.51 17.93 20.93
C THR A 325 -6.89 18.53 20.69
N ASN A 326 -7.66 18.00 19.74
CA ASN A 326 -9.13 18.08 19.70
C ASN A 326 -9.66 17.32 18.47
N SER A 327 -10.02 16.06 18.68
CA SER A 327 -10.97 15.35 17.84
C SER A 327 -12.36 15.46 18.46
N THR A 328 -13.05 16.56 18.20
CA THR A 328 -14.51 16.62 18.23
C THR A 328 -14.98 16.91 16.80
N PRO A 329 -15.90 16.12 16.24
CA PRO A 329 -16.52 16.47 14.96
C PRO A 329 -17.28 17.77 15.16
N LYS A 330 -16.95 18.82 14.39
CA LYS A 330 -17.81 20.00 14.30
C LYS A 330 -19.16 19.55 13.74
N THR A 331 -20.21 19.74 14.52
CA THR A 331 -21.61 19.62 14.09
C THR A 331 -21.84 20.50 12.87
N PRO A 332 -22.49 20.02 11.79
CA PRO A 332 -22.90 20.90 10.71
C PRO A 332 -24.02 21.80 11.22
N THR A 333 -23.75 23.11 11.20
CA THR A 333 -24.75 24.16 11.41
C THR A 333 -25.91 23.99 10.44
N ALA A 334 -27.13 24.04 10.98
CA ALA A 334 -28.36 24.05 10.23
C ALA A 334 -28.32 25.10 9.11
N ALA A 335 -28.50 24.64 7.87
CA ALA A 335 -28.66 25.52 6.73
C ALA A 335 -29.98 26.28 6.88
N GLY A 336 -29.88 27.55 7.25
CA GLY A 336 -30.99 28.48 7.23
C GLY A 336 -31.54 28.63 5.80
N ASN A 337 -32.85 28.45 5.67
CA ASN A 337 -33.62 28.85 4.51
C ASN A 337 -33.28 30.28 4.10
N ARG A 338 -32.72 30.45 2.89
CA ARG A 338 -32.79 31.71 2.15
C ARG A 338 -33.43 31.43 0.80
N SER A 339 -34.72 31.76 0.75
CA SER A 339 -35.52 31.99 -0.45
C SER A 339 -34.76 32.83 -1.47
N ARG A 340 -34.52 32.29 -2.66
CA ARG A 340 -34.11 33.07 -3.84
C ARG A 340 -35.36 33.65 -4.49
N SER A 341 -35.55 34.96 -4.37
CA SER A 341 -36.41 35.72 -5.26
C SER A 341 -35.80 35.74 -6.66
N LYS A 342 -36.56 35.30 -7.66
CA LYS A 342 -36.27 35.58 -9.07
C LYS A 342 -37.00 36.87 -9.43
N LYS A 343 -36.23 37.92 -9.73
CA LYS A 343 -36.69 39.10 -10.48
C LYS A 343 -36.88 38.66 -11.94
N SER A 344 -38.12 38.66 -12.40
CA SER A 344 -38.48 38.79 -13.82
C SER A 344 -38.72 40.26 -14.12
N GLY A 345 -38.02 40.79 -15.12
CA GLY A 345 -38.17 42.17 -15.58
C GLY A 345 -39.38 42.35 -16.51
N ASN A 346 -40.12 43.42 -16.22
CA ASN A 346 -40.89 44.33 -17.09
C ASN A 346 -41.60 43.81 -18.34
N ALA A 347 -42.94 43.93 -18.32
CA ALA A 347 -43.73 44.61 -19.35
C ALA A 347 -45.07 45.07 -18.73
N SER A 348 -45.72 46.05 -19.37
CA SER A 348 -47.06 46.64 -19.09
C SER A 348 -47.04 47.91 -18.22
N THR A 349 -46.92 49.10 -18.83
CA THR A 349 -47.96 49.95 -19.46
C THR A 349 -48.94 50.58 -18.47
N ASP A 350 -48.91 51.91 -18.50
CA ASP A 350 -49.79 52.87 -17.82
C ASP A 350 -51.28 52.55 -17.89
N ALA A 351 -51.99 52.77 -16.78
CA ALA A 351 -53.31 53.41 -16.77
C ALA A 351 -53.69 53.87 -15.35
N ASN A 352 -53.89 55.17 -15.22
CA ASN A 352 -54.49 55.88 -14.10
C ASN A 352 -55.93 55.41 -13.80
N GLY A 353 -56.33 55.55 -12.53
CA GLY A 353 -57.55 56.32 -12.24
C GLY A 353 -58.62 55.67 -11.36
N LYS A 354 -58.64 56.15 -10.11
CA LYS A 354 -59.72 56.15 -9.09
C LYS A 354 -59.91 54.91 -8.23
#